data_AF-A0A0K8RJ74-F1
#
_entry.id   AF-A0A0K8RJ74-F1
#
_cell.length_a   1.000
_cell.length_b   1.000
_cell.length_c   1.000
_cell.angle_alpha   90.00
_cell.angle_beta   90.00
_cell.angle_gamma   90.00
#
_symmetry.space_group_name_H-M   'P 1'
#
loop_
_entity.id
_entity.type
_entity.pdbx_description
1 polymer ?
#
loop_
_entity_poly.entity_id
_entity_poly.type
_entity_poly.pdbx_seq_one_letter_code
_entity_poly.pdbx_strand_id
1 'polypeptide(L)'
;MVRYGSSVRVMMRDVRVRGYYRHERYSQETFSNDIAVLLLDQALKLNKKTNAIPISENDADLAGKRVIVAGWGRPEERASRGTENLRYTSQVSLASQQVPAKAQVF
;
A
#
# COMPACT_ATOMS: atom_id res chain seq x y z
N MET A 1 -11.23 -3.53 -11.42
CA MET A 1 -9.95 -3.37 -12.16
C MET A 1 -8.94 -2.70 -11.24
N VAL A 2 -7.65 -2.95 -11.44
CA VAL A 2 -6.54 -2.24 -10.76
C VAL A 2 -5.57 -1.70 -11.81
N ARG A 3 -4.83 -0.65 -11.46
CA ARG A 3 -3.87 0.04 -12.36
C ARG A 3 -2.43 -0.19 -11.90
N TYR A 4 -1.52 -0.42 -12.85
CA TYR A 4 -0.12 -0.72 -12.54
C TYR A 4 0.86 -0.30 -13.65
N GLY A 5 2.16 -0.32 -13.32
CA GLY A 5 3.24 -0.28 -14.31
C GLY A 5 3.77 1.09 -14.72
N SER A 6 3.40 2.17 -14.03
CA SER A 6 3.90 3.52 -14.31
C SER A 6 3.98 4.35 -13.04
N SER A 7 4.94 5.27 -12.98
CA SER A 7 5.01 6.35 -11.98
C SER A 7 4.02 7.49 -12.27
N VAL A 8 3.42 7.54 -13.46
CA VAL A 8 2.43 8.55 -13.87
C VAL A 8 1.05 7.90 -13.93
N ARG A 9 0.07 8.38 -13.14
CA ARG A 9 -1.25 7.74 -13.00
C ARG A 9 -1.95 7.50 -14.32
N VAL A 10 -1.97 8.51 -15.19
CA VAL A 10 -2.63 8.44 -16.50
C VAL A 10 -1.94 7.51 -17.50
N MET A 11 -0.69 7.09 -17.22
CA MET A 11 0.06 6.15 -18.07
C MET A 11 0.06 4.72 -17.51
N MET A 12 -0.69 4.44 -16.44
CA MET A 12 -0.82 3.09 -15.92
C MET A 12 -1.68 2.22 -16.84
N ARG A 13 -1.45 0.91 -16.77
CA ARG A 13 -2.26 -0.10 -17.45
C ARG A 13 -3.29 -0.66 -16.50
N ASP A 14 -4.48 -0.95 -17.01
CA ASP A 14 -5.52 -1.63 -16.26
C ASP A 14 -5.36 -3.16 -16.33
N VAL A 15 -5.70 -3.85 -15.25
CA VAL A 15 -5.90 -5.30 -15.21
C VAL A 15 -7.16 -5.62 -14.42
N ARG A 16 -7.89 -6.64 -14.87
CA ARG A 16 -9.12 -7.09 -14.21
C ARG A 16 -8.78 -7.91 -12.96
N VAL A 17 -9.57 -7.71 -11.91
CA VAL A 17 -9.50 -8.48 -10.67
C VAL A 17 -10.58 -9.56 -10.77
N ARG A 18 -10.16 -10.81 -10.58
CA ARG A 18 -11.01 -12.00 -10.54
C ARG A 18 -11.74 -12.13 -9.21
N GLY A 19 -11.04 -11.87 -8.11
CA GLY A 19 -11.53 -12.11 -6.77
C GLY A 19 -10.87 -11.22 -5.73
N TYR A 20 -11.62 -10.97 -4.66
CA TYR A 20 -11.23 -10.16 -3.51
C TYR A 20 -11.30 -11.04 -2.27
N TYR A 21 -10.15 -11.33 -1.65
CA TYR A 21 -10.06 -12.22 -0.49
C TYR A 21 -9.62 -11.40 0.71
N ARG A 22 -10.60 -10.97 1.52
CA ARG A 22 -10.35 -10.25 2.77
C ARG A 22 -9.95 -11.25 3.85
N HIS A 23 -9.05 -10.84 4.75
CA HIS A 23 -8.73 -11.64 5.93
C HIS A 23 -10.00 -11.99 6.71
N GLU A 24 -10.18 -13.27 7.04
CA GLU A 24 -11.43 -13.79 7.65
C GLU A 24 -11.74 -13.14 9.00
N ARG A 25 -10.68 -12.77 9.74
CA ARG A 25 -10.77 -12.09 11.05
C ARG A 25 -10.67 -10.57 10.97
N TYR A 26 -10.93 -9.96 9.82
CA TYR A 26 -10.98 -8.50 9.72
C TYR A 26 -12.08 -7.93 10.60
N SER A 27 -11.74 -6.91 11.40
CA SER A 27 -12.69 -6.15 12.22
C SER A 27 -12.73 -4.70 11.76
N GLN A 28 -13.92 -4.21 11.39
CA GLN A 28 -14.12 -2.82 11.01
C GLN A 28 -14.06 -1.87 12.22
N GLU A 29 -14.39 -2.36 13.41
CA GLU A 29 -14.39 -1.55 14.64
C GLU A 29 -12.98 -1.25 15.12
N THR A 30 -12.09 -2.25 15.05
CA THR A 30 -10.73 -2.15 15.58
C THR A 30 -9.67 -2.03 14.51
N PHE A 31 -10.04 -2.16 13.23
CA PHE A 31 -9.12 -2.31 12.09
C PHE A 31 -8.13 -3.48 12.25
N SER A 32 -8.45 -4.46 13.10
CA SER A 32 -7.61 -5.64 13.27
C SER A 32 -7.64 -6.50 12.00
N ASN A 33 -6.48 -6.99 11.59
CA ASN A 33 -6.28 -7.78 10.37
C ASN A 33 -6.75 -7.05 9.08
N ASP A 34 -6.45 -5.74 8.97
CA ASP A 34 -6.73 -4.94 7.78
C ASP A 34 -5.79 -5.30 6.62
N ILE A 35 -6.05 -6.47 6.01
CA ILE A 35 -5.31 -7.01 4.87
C ILE A 35 -6.25 -7.81 3.95
N ALA A 36 -5.99 -7.74 2.65
CA ALA A 36 -6.70 -8.51 1.64
C ALA A 36 -5.77 -8.88 0.47
N VAL A 37 -6.10 -9.98 -0.21
CA VAL A 37 -5.43 -10.43 -1.44
C VAL A 37 -6.36 -10.21 -2.63
N LEU A 38 -5.83 -9.61 -3.69
CA LEU A 38 -6.52 -9.45 -4.97
C LEU A 38 -6.00 -10.49 -5.97
N LEU A 39 -6.88 -11.41 -6.39
CA LEU A 39 -6.55 -12.35 -7.45
C LEU A 39 -6.80 -11.70 -8.80
N LEU A 40 -5.77 -11.58 -9.64
CA LEU A 40 -5.89 -11.02 -10.98
C LEU A 40 -6.44 -12.05 -11.98
N ASP A 41 -7.16 -11.58 -12.99
CA ASP A 41 -7.66 -12.46 -14.05
C ASP A 41 -6.55 -13.02 -14.94
N GLN A 42 -5.41 -12.32 -15.03
CA GLN A 42 -4.25 -12.72 -15.80
C GLN A 42 -2.97 -12.43 -15.02
N ALA A 43 -1.96 -13.28 -15.19
CA ALA A 43 -0.65 -13.06 -14.61
C ALA A 43 0.02 -11.81 -15.21
N LEU A 44 0.69 -11.02 -14.35
CA LEU A 44 1.41 -9.84 -14.81
C LEU A 44 2.76 -10.21 -15.43
N LYS A 45 3.11 -9.56 -16.55
CA LYS A 45 4.46 -9.63 -17.11
C LYS A 45 5.40 -8.73 -16.30
N LEU A 46 6.32 -9.34 -15.55
CA LEU A 46 7.31 -8.62 -14.76
C LEU A 46 8.36 -7.94 -15.65
N ASN A 47 8.80 -6.76 -15.24
CA ASN A 47 9.77 -5.91 -15.94
C ASN A 47 10.27 -4.79 -15.00
N LYS A 48 11.10 -3.88 -15.51
CA LYS A 48 11.67 -2.76 -14.74
C LYS A 48 10.64 -1.86 -14.04
N LYS A 49 9.40 -1.78 -14.53
CA LYS A 49 8.30 -0.98 -13.98
C LYS A 49 7.22 -1.81 -13.27
N THR A 50 7.36 -3.14 -13.24
CA THR A 50 6.39 -4.05 -12.63
C THR A 50 7.14 -5.23 -12.06
N ASN A 51 7.33 -5.26 -10.75
CA ASN A 51 8.05 -6.35 -10.09
C ASN A 51 7.37 -6.72 -8.77
N ALA A 52 7.60 -7.95 -8.31
CA ALA A 52 7.13 -8.41 -7.00
C ALA A 52 8.00 -7.82 -5.88
N ILE A 53 7.38 -7.60 -4.71
CA ILE A 53 8.07 -7.24 -3.47
C ILE A 53 8.13 -8.51 -2.61
N PRO A 54 9.29 -8.86 -2.03
CA PRO A 54 9.40 -10.02 -1.15
C PRO A 54 8.57 -9.81 0.12
N ILE A 55 7.90 -10.88 0.57
CA ILE A 55 7.22 -10.93 1.86
C ILE A 55 8.23 -11.45 2.87
N SER A 56 8.29 -10.82 4.05
CA SER A 56 9.17 -11.29 5.13
C SER A 56 8.66 -12.64 5.65
N GLU A 57 9.56 -13.62 5.77
CA GLU A 57 9.23 -14.94 6.35
C GLU A 57 9.20 -14.93 7.88
N ASN A 58 9.89 -13.96 8.49
CA ASN A 58 10.00 -13.82 9.92
C ASN A 58 9.54 -12.44 10.36
N ASP A 59 9.09 -12.35 11.61
CA ASP A 59 8.84 -11.08 12.27
C ASP A 59 10.16 -10.31 12.37
N ALA A 60 10.19 -9.13 11.75
CA ALA A 60 11.31 -8.21 11.86
C ALA A 60 10.92 -7.08 12.81
N ASP A 61 11.73 -6.85 13.84
CA ASP A 61 11.62 -5.60 14.59
C ASP A 61 12.07 -4.45 13.68
N LEU A 62 11.09 -3.64 13.26
CA LEU A 62 11.31 -2.47 12.43
C LEU A 62 11.27 -1.18 13.25
N ALA A 63 11.06 -1.23 14.57
CA ALA A 63 11.00 -0.04 15.41
C ALA A 63 12.30 0.79 15.27
N GLY A 64 12.14 2.10 15.08
CA GLY A 64 13.24 3.04 14.87
C GLY A 64 13.89 2.97 13.48
N LYS A 65 13.53 2.00 12.62
CA LYS A 65 14.07 1.90 11.27
C LYS A 65 13.38 2.88 10.33
N ARG A 66 14.16 3.42 9.39
CA ARG A 66 13.63 4.25 8.31
C ARG A 66 12.96 3.37 7.26
N VAL A 67 11.71 3.69 6.93
CA VAL A 67 10.90 3.01 5.91
C VAL A 67 10.47 4.03 4.85
N ILE A 68 10.14 3.53 3.65
CA ILE A 68 9.63 4.35 2.56
C ILE A 68 8.14 4.10 2.40
N VAL A 69 7.37 5.19 2.32
CA VAL A 69 5.97 5.16 1.92
C VAL A 69 5.86 5.85 0.57
N ALA A 70 5.25 5.19 -0.41
CA ALA A 70 5.10 5.72 -1.77
C ALA A 70 3.66 5.63 -2.25
N GLY A 71 3.22 6.62 -3.02
CA GLY A 71 1.88 6.64 -3.59
C GLY A 71 1.56 7.91 -4.37
N TRP A 72 0.33 7.95 -4.88
CA TRP A 72 -0.26 9.08 -5.60
C TRP A 72 -1.33 9.79 -4.77
N GLY A 73 -1.28 9.63 -3.45
CA GLY A 73 -2.24 10.20 -2.52
C GLY A 73 -2.18 11.72 -2.48
N ARG A 74 -3.01 12.30 -1.61
CA ARG A 74 -2.94 13.72 -1.29
C ARG A 74 -1.60 14.02 -0.61
N PRO A 75 -0.82 15.00 -1.08
CA PRO A 75 0.45 15.35 -0.44
C PRO A 75 0.25 16.10 0.88
N GLU A 76 -0.94 16.67 1.08
CA GLU A 76 -1.31 17.49 2.23
C GLU A 76 -2.75 17.17 2.64
N GLU A 77 -3.05 17.31 3.93
CA GLU A 77 -4.37 16.97 4.51
C GLU A 77 -5.53 17.69 3.80
N ARG A 78 -5.32 18.97 3.45
CA ARG A 78 -6.33 19.82 2.81
C ARG A 78 -6.36 19.74 1.29
N ALA A 79 -5.49 18.96 0.67
CA ALA A 79 -5.50 18.82 -0.78
C ALA A 79 -6.80 18.14 -1.23
N SER A 80 -7.40 18.63 -2.31
CA SER A 80 -8.64 18.05 -2.85
C SER A 80 -8.39 16.90 -3.83
N ARG A 81 -7.15 16.72 -4.28
CA ARG A 81 -6.76 15.72 -5.28
C ARG A 81 -5.41 15.10 -4.93
N GLY A 82 -5.23 13.85 -5.37
CA GLY A 82 -3.92 13.19 -5.37
C GLY A 82 -3.00 13.75 -6.45
N THR A 83 -1.79 13.19 -6.53
CA THR A 83 -0.77 13.65 -7.48
C THR A 83 -0.77 12.81 -8.75
N GLU A 84 -0.50 13.41 -9.91
CA GLU A 84 -0.36 12.64 -11.17
C GLU A 84 0.91 11.80 -11.20
N ASN A 85 1.99 12.31 -10.61
CA ASN A 85 3.26 11.61 -10.48
C ASN A 85 3.38 10.93 -9.11
N LEU A 86 4.00 9.76 -9.09
CA LEU A 86 4.31 8.99 -7.89
C LEU A 86 5.21 9.83 -7.01
N ARG A 87 4.88 9.92 -5.73
CA ARG A 87 5.72 10.54 -4.70
C ARG A 87 6.06 9.51 -3.65
N TYR A 88 7.13 9.77 -2.91
CA TYR A 88 7.51 8.98 -1.75
C TYR A 88 8.01 9.88 -0.63
N THR A 89 7.92 9.38 0.59
CA THR A 89 8.50 9.99 1.78
C THR A 89 9.18 8.92 2.63
N SER A 90 10.12 9.35 3.47
CA SER A 90 10.77 8.48 4.45
C SER A 90 10.15 8.71 5.82
N GLN A 91 9.74 7.62 6.48
CA GLN A 91 9.19 7.64 7.83
C GLN A 91 10.07 6.80 8.77
N VAL A 92 9.96 7.06 10.07
CA VAL A 92 10.54 6.17 11.08
C VAL A 92 9.43 5.25 11.56
N SER A 93 9.64 3.94 11.46
CA SER A 93 8.68 2.96 11.94
C SER A 93 8.62 2.99 13.46
N LEU A 94 7.41 3.07 14.00
CA LEU A 94 7.16 3.08 15.43
C LEU A 94 6.99 1.65 15.95
N ALA A 95 7.36 1.42 17.21
CA ALA A 95 6.99 0.18 17.89
C ALA A 95 5.46 0.10 18.01
N SER A 96 4.90 -1.11 17.92
CA SER A 96 3.44 -1.32 18.00
C SER A 96 2.81 -0.74 19.27
N GLN A 97 3.57 -0.63 20.36
CA GLN A 97 3.11 -0.08 21.65
C GLN A 97 3.15 1.46 21.71
N GLN A 98 3.74 2.11 20.70
CA GLN A 98 3.92 3.57 20.62
C GLN A 98 3.01 4.21 19.57
N VAL A 99 2.09 3.47 18.95
CA VAL A 99 1.10 4.02 18.04
C VAL A 99 0.13 4.89 18.86
N PRO A 100 0.13 6.23 18.71
CA PRO A 100 -0.81 7.07 19.43
C PRO A 100 -2.23 6.73 18.95
N ALA A 101 -3.21 6.75 19.86
CA ALA A 101 -4.62 6.42 19.58
C ALA A 101 -5.31 7.26 18.47
N LYS A 102 -4.59 8.24 17.88
CA LYS A 102 -5.04 9.11 16.78
C LYS A 102 -4.13 9.11 15.55
N ALA A 103 -3.22 8.14 15.40
CA ALA A 103 -2.47 7.99 14.16
C ALA A 103 -3.33 7.31 13.09
N GLN A 104 -4.40 7.98 12.65
CA GLN A 104 -5.08 7.69 11.40
C GLN A 104 -4.96 8.93 10.52
N VAL A 105 -3.96 8.94 9.65
CA VAL A 105 -3.90 9.90 8.54
C VAL A 105 -4.22 9.10 7.27
N PHE A 106 -5.43 9.28 6.76
CA PHE A 106 -5.86 8.89 5.40
C PHE A 106 -6.52 10.11 4.73
#